data_AF-A0A954NV02-F1
#
_entry.id   AF-A0A954NV02-F1
#
_cell.length_a   1.000
_cell.length_b   1.000
_cell.length_c   1.000
_cell.angle_alpha   90.00
_cell.angle_beta   90.00
_cell.angle_gamma   90.00
#
_symmetry.space_group_name_H-M   'P 1'
#
loop_
_entity.id
_entity.type
_entity.pdbx_description
1 polymer ?
#
loop_
_entity_poly.entity_id
_entity_poly.type
_entity_poly.pdbx_seq_one_letter_code
_entity_poly.pdbx_strand_id
1 'polypeptide(L)'
;MRSGLFLSFISMVNTSHEAQRPASPEQDAHTSPAQRALKLTDGRLSATVFTKPKGKGQVHRFIIPERAYRNADEKTWTNTHLLHEEDLLPMAALLTRTYQRLRHQEQTGEQK
;
A
#
# COMPACT_ATOMS: atom_id res chain seq x y z
N MET A 1 -37.22 -37.90 32.98
CA MET A 1 -36.34 -38.02 31.81
C MET A 1 -36.92 -37.20 30.66
N ARG A 2 -36.38 -36.01 30.41
CA ARG A 2 -36.52 -35.27 29.14
C ARG A 2 -35.26 -34.44 28.95
N SER A 3 -34.42 -34.94 28.05
CA SER A 3 -33.23 -34.34 27.50
C SER A 3 -33.61 -33.10 26.68
N GLY A 4 -32.99 -31.97 26.98
CA GLY A 4 -33.13 -30.73 26.21
C GLY A 4 -31.75 -30.13 25.97
N LEU A 5 -31.12 -30.57 24.89
CA LEU A 5 -29.87 -30.05 24.35
C LEU A 5 -30.15 -28.63 23.80
N PHE A 6 -29.72 -27.58 24.51
CA PHE A 6 -29.76 -26.21 23.98
C PHE A 6 -28.44 -25.93 23.26
N LEU A 7 -28.49 -25.93 21.92
CA LEU A 7 -27.39 -25.48 21.07
C LEU A 7 -27.23 -23.96 21.21
N SER A 8 -26.05 -23.56 21.70
CA SER A 8 -25.51 -22.20 21.56
C SER A 8 -25.38 -21.84 20.08
N PHE A 9 -26.12 -20.82 19.65
CA PHE A 9 -25.77 -20.06 18.45
C PHE A 9 -25.06 -18.78 18.87
N ILE A 10 -23.72 -18.82 18.86
CA ILE A 10 -22.90 -17.61 18.81
C ILE A 10 -23.01 -17.11 17.36
N SER A 11 -23.94 -16.20 17.11
CA SER A 11 -23.93 -15.42 15.88
C SER A 11 -22.74 -14.47 15.94
N MET A 12 -21.59 -14.90 15.40
CA MET A 12 -20.54 -14.00 14.98
C MET A 12 -21.07 -13.15 13.83
N VAL A 13 -21.59 -11.96 14.14
CA VAL A 13 -21.78 -10.91 13.14
C VAL A 13 -20.42 -10.31 12.87
N ASN A 14 -19.63 -11.00 12.04
CA ASN A 14 -18.45 -10.41 11.42
C ASN A 14 -18.91 -9.62 10.19
N THR A 15 -19.53 -8.47 10.42
CA THR A 15 -19.55 -7.41 9.43
C THR A 15 -18.35 -6.55 9.72
N SER A 16 -17.22 -6.89 9.10
CA SER A 16 -16.13 -5.92 8.91
C SER A 16 -16.78 -4.69 8.29
N HIS A 17 -16.90 -3.61 9.06
CA HIS A 17 -17.09 -2.30 8.47
C HIS A 17 -15.95 -2.17 7.46
N GLU A 18 -16.28 -2.14 6.17
CA GLU A 18 -15.43 -1.51 5.20
C GLU A 18 -15.01 -0.19 5.85
N ALA A 19 -13.73 -0.08 6.22
CA ALA A 19 -13.22 1.09 6.90
C ALA A 19 -13.30 2.21 5.88
N GLN A 20 -14.45 2.89 5.89
CA GLN A 20 -14.78 3.97 4.98
C GLN A 20 -13.78 5.07 5.31
N ARG A 21 -12.71 5.13 4.52
CA ARG A 21 -11.71 6.17 4.64
C ARG A 21 -12.49 7.48 4.46
N PRO A 22 -12.48 8.41 5.42
CA PRO A 22 -13.11 9.71 5.19
C PRO A 22 -12.25 10.43 4.16
N ALA A 23 -12.52 10.19 2.88
CA ALA A 23 -12.08 11.02 1.79
C ALA A 23 -13.15 12.11 1.63
N SER A 24 -13.16 13.07 2.56
CA SER A 24 -13.80 14.35 2.28
C SER A 24 -12.87 15.14 1.35
N PRO A 25 -13.29 15.45 0.10
CA PRO A 25 -12.46 16.16 -0.87
C PRO A 25 -11.94 17.52 -0.37
N GLU A 26 -12.63 18.12 0.60
CA GLU A 26 -12.32 19.45 1.12
C GLU A 26 -11.12 19.46 2.09
N GLN A 27 -10.79 18.33 2.73
CA GLN A 27 -9.64 18.22 3.64
C GLN A 27 -8.32 17.89 2.94
N ASP A 28 -8.37 17.38 1.71
CA ASP A 28 -7.17 17.11 0.90
C ASP A 28 -6.68 18.33 0.11
N ALA A 29 -7.44 19.44 0.12
CA ALA A 29 -7.18 20.64 -0.70
C ALA A 29 -5.96 21.49 -0.26
N HIS A 30 -5.29 21.14 0.84
CA HIS A 30 -3.93 21.64 1.14
C HIS A 30 -2.88 20.56 0.78
N THR A 31 -2.87 20.16 -0.48
CA THR A 31 -2.00 19.09 -1.00
C THR A 31 -0.67 19.69 -1.45
N SER A 32 0.29 19.80 -0.54
CA SER A 32 1.70 19.78 -0.98
C SER A 32 1.90 18.55 -1.88
N PRO A 33 2.58 18.68 -3.05
CA PRO A 33 2.78 17.57 -3.95
C PRO A 33 3.57 16.47 -3.24
N ALA A 34 3.10 15.24 -3.34
CA ALA A 34 3.81 14.10 -2.75
C ALA A 34 5.17 13.93 -3.46
N GLN A 35 6.25 13.90 -2.69
CA GLN A 35 7.61 13.72 -3.21
C GLN A 35 7.96 12.24 -3.22
N ARG A 36 8.61 11.76 -4.29
CA ARG A 36 9.14 10.40 -4.34
C ARG A 36 10.36 10.30 -3.42
N ALA A 37 10.30 9.42 -2.42
CA ALA A 37 11.38 9.19 -1.47
C ALA A 37 12.28 8.01 -1.88
N LEU A 38 11.68 6.94 -2.40
CA LEU A 38 12.39 5.72 -2.78
C LEU A 38 11.62 5.00 -3.88
N LYS A 39 12.32 4.36 -4.81
CA LYS A 39 11.74 3.38 -5.73
C LYS A 39 12.65 2.16 -5.79
N LEU A 40 12.09 0.98 -5.54
CA LEU A 40 12.76 -0.29 -5.80
C LEU A 40 12.03 -1.03 -6.92
N THR A 41 12.79 -1.77 -7.72
CA THR A 41 12.29 -2.54 -8.86
C THR A 41 12.85 -3.95 -8.77
N ASP A 42 12.01 -4.95 -9.07
CA ASP A 42 12.39 -6.36 -9.19
C ASP A 42 11.69 -6.95 -10.43
N GLY A 43 12.44 -7.13 -11.51
CA GLY A 43 11.90 -7.53 -12.80
C GLY A 43 10.84 -6.55 -13.32
N ARG A 44 9.60 -7.03 -13.46
CA ARG A 44 8.45 -6.22 -13.88
C ARG A 44 7.77 -5.50 -12.72
N LEU A 45 8.14 -5.77 -11.48
CA LEU A 45 7.48 -5.20 -10.31
C LEU A 45 8.25 -3.99 -9.81
N SER A 46 7.54 -3.00 -9.29
CA SER A 46 8.16 -1.89 -8.60
C SER A 46 7.34 -1.44 -7.40
N ALA A 47 8.04 -0.93 -6.38
CA ALA A 47 7.43 -0.35 -5.19
C ALA A 47 8.00 1.07 -5.00
N THR A 48 7.13 2.07 -5.08
CA THR A 48 7.51 3.47 -4.98
C THR A 48 6.97 4.07 -3.70
N VAL A 49 7.86 4.58 -2.84
CA VAL A 49 7.51 5.30 -1.61
C VAL A 49 7.38 6.78 -1.90
N PHE A 50 6.27 7.36 -1.47
CA PHE A 50 6.01 8.79 -1.51
C PHE A 50 5.88 9.37 -0.11
N THR A 51 6.31 10.62 0.04
CA THR A 51 6.20 11.41 1.27
C THR A 51 5.34 12.65 0.99
N LYS A 52 4.44 12.98 1.91
CA LYS A 52 3.64 14.21 1.87
C LYS A 52 3.66 14.84 3.27
N PRO A 53 3.96 16.15 3.41
CA PRO A 53 3.83 16.81 4.70
C PRO A 53 2.35 16.84 5.12
N LYS A 54 2.08 16.44 6.36
CA LYS A 54 0.72 16.42 6.94
C LYS A 54 0.46 17.60 7.89
N GLY A 55 1.49 18.40 8.19
CA GLY A 55 1.48 19.53 9.13
C GLY A 55 2.16 19.19 10.46
N LYS A 56 2.50 20.21 11.27
CA LYS A 56 3.19 20.08 12.58
C LYS A 56 4.46 19.18 12.54
N GLY A 57 5.24 19.28 11.47
CA GLY A 57 6.44 18.45 11.26
C GLY A 57 6.18 16.97 10.97
N GLN A 58 4.92 16.54 10.85
CA GLN A 58 4.57 15.16 10.52
C GLN A 58 4.65 14.92 9.01
N VAL A 59 5.20 13.76 8.64
CA VAL A 59 5.28 13.29 7.26
C VAL A 59 4.39 12.08 7.11
N HIS A 60 3.42 12.16 6.20
CA HIS A 60 2.66 11.00 5.74
C HIS A 60 3.48 10.25 4.69
N ARG A 61 3.56 8.92 4.81
CA ARG A 61 4.24 8.05 3.85
C ARG A 61 3.27 7.00 3.33
N PHE A 62 3.33 6.75 2.04
CA PHE A 62 2.55 5.70 1.40
C PHE A 62 3.38 5.05 0.29
N ILE A 63 3.07 3.80 -0.01
CA ILE A 63 3.78 2.99 -1.00
C ILE A 63 2.80 2.65 -2.11
N ILE A 64 3.25 2.80 -3.35
CA ILE A 64 2.52 2.39 -4.55
C ILE A 64 3.23 1.17 -5.15
N PRO A 65 2.65 -0.03 -5.04
CA PRO A 65 3.09 -1.19 -5.80
C PRO A 65 2.58 -1.11 -7.24
N GLU A 66 3.43 -1.47 -8.20
CA GLU A 66 3.13 -1.40 -9.62
C GLU A 66 3.74 -2.58 -10.37
N ARG A 67 3.09 -2.99 -11.46
CA ARG A 67 3.62 -3.91 -12.47
C ARG A 67 3.84 -3.18 -13.79
N ALA A 68 5.01 -3.34 -14.37
CA ALA A 68 5.34 -2.91 -15.72
C ALA A 68 4.77 -3.90 -16.74
N TYR A 69 4.08 -3.36 -17.74
CA TYR A 69 3.58 -4.09 -18.90
C TYR A 69 3.91 -3.30 -20.16
N ARG A 70 3.91 -4.00 -21.30
CA ARG A 70 4.12 -3.37 -22.59
C ARG A 70 2.76 -2.95 -23.13
N ASN A 71 2.57 -1.66 -23.36
CA ASN A 71 1.41 -1.18 -24.09
C ASN A 71 1.59 -1.54 -25.58
N ALA A 72 0.67 -2.34 -26.11
CA ALA A 72 0.73 -2.79 -27.50
C ALA A 72 0.60 -1.63 -28.49
N ASP A 73 -0.21 -0.63 -28.13
CA ASP A 73 -0.56 0.49 -29.01
C ASP A 73 0.58 1.51 -29.08
N GLU A 74 1.15 1.84 -27.93
CA GLU A 74 2.18 2.88 -27.80
C GLU A 74 3.61 2.32 -27.97
N LYS A 75 3.77 0.99 -28.01
CA LYS A 75 5.08 0.28 -27.99
C LYS A 75 5.98 0.68 -26.81
N THR A 76 5.45 1.36 -25.80
CA THR A 76 6.13 1.82 -24.59
C THR A 76 5.89 0.85 -23.43
N TRP A 77 6.80 0.88 -22.46
CA TRP A 77 6.59 0.24 -21.17
C TRP A 77 5.85 1.19 -20.24
N THR A 78 4.74 0.72 -19.68
CA THR A 78 3.87 1.47 -18.79
C THR A 78 3.66 0.68 -17.50
N ASN A 79 3.36 1.38 -16.41
CA ASN A 79 3.08 0.76 -15.10
C ASN A 79 1.57 0.72 -14.83
N THR A 80 1.12 -0.34 -14.16
CA THR A 80 -0.25 -0.48 -13.66
C THR A 80 -0.25 -0.86 -12.19
N HIS A 81 -1.31 -0.50 -11.46
CA HIS A 81 -1.54 -0.96 -10.08
C HIS A 81 -2.18 -2.35 -10.01
N LEU A 82 -2.53 -2.93 -11.16
CA LEU A 82 -3.08 -4.27 -11.25
C LEU A 82 -1.95 -5.30 -11.16
N LEU A 83 -1.89 -5.97 -10.01
CA LEU A 83 -1.02 -7.11 -9.79
C LEU A 83 -1.78 -8.40 -10.11
N HIS A 84 -1.11 -9.33 -10.78
CA HIS A 84 -1.67 -10.66 -10.98
C HIS A 84 -1.32 -11.57 -9.80
N GLU A 85 -1.95 -12.74 -9.76
CA GLU A 85 -1.71 -13.76 -8.73
C GLU A 85 -0.22 -14.11 -8.61
N GLU A 86 0.47 -14.28 -9.75
CA GLU A 86 1.90 -14.60 -9.78
C GLU A 86 2.80 -13.47 -9.23
N ASP A 87 2.29 -12.24 -9.18
CA ASP A 87 3.05 -11.08 -8.73
C ASP A 87 2.95 -10.89 -7.20
N LEU A 88 2.00 -11.53 -6.52
CA LEU A 88 1.70 -11.25 -5.11
C LEU A 88 2.86 -11.61 -4.17
N LEU A 89 3.43 -12.82 -4.29
CA LEU A 89 4.55 -13.24 -3.45
C LEU A 89 5.84 -12.45 -3.76
N PRO A 90 6.24 -12.27 -5.03
CA PRO A 90 7.36 -11.39 -5.37
C PRO A 90 7.15 -9.94 -4.90
N MET A 91 5.94 -9.39 -5.03
CA MET A 91 5.63 -8.04 -4.55
C MET A 91 5.74 -7.94 -3.03
N ALA A 92 5.26 -8.94 -2.27
CA ALA A 92 5.42 -8.97 -0.82
C ALA A 92 6.89 -8.96 -0.39
N ALA A 93 7.74 -9.72 -1.09
CA ALA A 93 9.19 -9.69 -0.88
C ALA A 93 9.79 -8.31 -1.21
N LEU A 94 9.37 -7.69 -2.32
CA LEU A 94 9.81 -6.36 -2.72
C LEU A 94 9.39 -5.27 -1.72
N LEU A 95 8.16 -5.33 -1.19
CA LEU A 95 7.68 -4.43 -0.15
C LEU A 95 8.47 -4.59 1.15
N THR A 96 8.81 -5.83 1.52
CA THR A 96 9.67 -6.11 2.68
C THR A 96 11.06 -5.48 2.52
N ARG A 97 11.69 -5.65 1.36
CA ARG A 97 12.99 -5.01 1.05
C ARG A 97 12.89 -3.49 1.04
N THR A 98 11.77 -2.95 0.54
CA THR A 98 11.51 -1.50 0.51
C THR A 98 11.43 -0.95 1.94
N TYR A 99 10.72 -1.63 2.84
CA TYR A 99 10.66 -1.26 4.25
C TYR A 99 12.05 -1.27 4.90
N GLN A 100 12.83 -2.34 4.71
CA GLN A 100 14.18 -2.45 5.26
C GLN A 100 15.08 -1.32 4.77
N ARG A 101 15.01 -0.98 3.48
CA ARG A 101 15.79 0.12 2.89
C ARG A 101 15.39 1.47 3.48
N LEU A 102 14.10 1.72 3.64
CA LEU A 102 13.60 2.95 4.24
C LEU A 102 14.09 3.11 5.68
N ARG A 103 14.04 2.05 6.50
CA ARG A 103 14.56 2.06 7.88
C ARG A 103 16.05 2.34 7.94
N HIS A 104 16.81 1.77 7.03
CA HIS A 104 18.25 2.03 6.95
C HIS A 104 18.53 3.51 6.62
N GLN A 105 17.81 4.13 5.68
CA GLN A 105 17.96 5.55 5.36
C GLN A 105 17.64 6.46 6.55
N GLU A 106 16.62 6.10 7.34
CA GLU A 106 16.28 6.83 8.57
C GLU A 106 17.39 6.76 9.62
N GLN A 107 18.10 5.62 9.70
CA GLN A 107 19.22 5.44 10.65
C GLN A 107 20.49 6.17 10.20
N THR A 108 20.76 6.22 8.89
CA THR A 108 21.97 6.87 8.36
C THR A 108 21.84 8.38 8.17
N GLY A 109 20.63 8.95 8.30
CA GLY A 109 20.40 10.38 8.08
C GLY A 109 20.61 10.82 6.63
N GLU A 110 20.73 9.89 5.68
CA GLU A 110 20.84 10.16 4.25
C GLU A 110 19.45 10.56 3.70
N GLN A 111 19.02 11.79 4.00
CA GLN A 111 17.96 12.44 3.23
C GLN A 111 18.64 13.22 2.11
N LYS A 112 18.57 12.68 0.88
CA LYS A 112 18.96 13.40 -0.35
C LYS A 112 17.87 14.35 -0.80
#